data_AF-A0A1Y1MB97-F1
#
_entry.id   AF-A0A1Y1MB97-F1
#
_cell.length_a   1.000
_cell.length_b   1.000
_cell.length_c   1.000
_cell.angle_alpha   90.00
_cell.angle_beta   90.00
_cell.angle_gamma   90.00
#
_symmetry.space_group_name_H-M   'P 1'
#
loop_
_entity.id
_entity.type
_entity.pdbx_description
1 polymer ?
#
loop_
_entity_poly.entity_id
_entity_poly.type
_entity_poly.pdbx_seq_one_letter_code
_entity_poly.pdbx_strand_id
1 'polypeptide(L)'
;FFSRSPNLLRYFCFKENIMAKVDLELKKAFTELQQKAIETAQQLKLSDIQIENLKRNKQHAALTEREISNLNSSTNTYDSIGRMFMLSPLSEIKENLKKKQATAEEKIKTLENNKAYLERSLKDSENNLREMVQQRKDALE
;
A
#
# COMPACT_ATOMS: atom_id res chain seq x y z
N PHE A 1 39.05 -4.71 53.28
CA PHE A 1 40.13 -4.48 52.29
C PHE A 1 39.70 -5.03 50.94
N PHE A 2 39.01 -4.23 50.13
CA PHE A 2 39.12 -4.25 48.67
C PHE A 2 38.44 -2.96 48.19
N SER A 3 39.27 -1.94 48.03
CA SER A 3 38.94 -0.67 47.40
C SER A 3 38.40 -0.92 45.99
N ARG A 4 37.07 -0.90 45.83
CA ARG A 4 36.44 -0.83 44.50
C ARG A 4 36.87 0.48 43.86
N SER A 5 37.75 0.39 42.86
CA SER A 5 38.22 1.52 42.07
C SER A 5 37.03 2.37 41.60
N PRO A 6 37.03 3.71 41.81
CA PRO A 6 35.91 4.59 41.41
C PRO A 6 35.57 4.53 39.91
N ASN A 7 36.53 4.09 39.08
CA ASN A 7 36.33 3.88 37.65
C ASN A 7 35.38 2.71 37.35
N LEU A 8 35.38 1.62 38.13
CA LEU A 8 34.54 0.46 37.84
C LEU A 8 33.05 0.74 38.10
N LEU A 9 32.74 1.51 39.17
CA LEU A 9 31.39 1.93 39.50
C LEU A 9 30.84 2.95 38.47
N ARG A 10 31.71 3.85 37.98
CA ARG A 10 31.38 4.77 36.88
C ARG A 10 31.09 4.02 35.59
N TYR A 11 31.87 3.00 35.25
CA TYR A 11 31.64 2.16 34.08
C TYR A 11 30.31 1.38 34.17
N PHE A 12 29.98 0.85 35.35
CA PHE A 12 28.74 0.10 35.57
C PHE A 12 27.50 0.99 35.44
N CYS A 13 27.51 2.15 36.11
CA CYS A 13 26.42 3.14 36.03
C CYS A 13 26.28 3.74 34.61
N PHE A 14 27.39 3.93 33.89
CA PHE A 14 27.37 4.37 32.49
C PHE A 14 26.77 3.30 31.56
N LYS A 15 27.10 2.02 31.74
CA LYS A 15 26.47 0.90 31.02
C LYS A 15 24.97 0.80 31.29
N GLU A 16 24.54 0.90 32.56
CA GLU A 16 23.11 0.88 32.92
C GLU A 16 22.31 2.03 32.28
N ASN A 17 22.88 3.24 32.27
CA ASN A 17 22.22 4.41 31.69
C ASN A 17 22.10 4.34 30.15
N ILE A 18 23.08 3.73 29.48
CA ILE A 18 23.01 3.44 28.03
C ILE A 18 21.97 2.36 27.74
N MET A 19 21.90 1.29 28.53
CA MET A 19 20.91 0.23 28.34
C MET A 19 19.47 0.76 28.53
N ALA A 20 19.23 1.55 29.57
CA ALA A 20 17.91 2.13 29.84
C ALA A 20 17.43 3.12 28.77
N LYS A 21 18.33 3.92 28.17
CA LYS A 21 17.97 4.82 27.06
C LYS A 21 17.54 4.06 25.82
N VAL A 22 18.24 2.99 25.47
CA VAL A 22 17.93 2.25 24.27
C VAL A 22 16.68 1.37 24.42
N ASP A 23 16.37 0.87 25.62
CA ASP A 23 15.10 0.19 25.87
C ASP A 23 13.88 1.11 25.66
N LEU A 24 14.04 2.41 25.95
CA LEU A 24 13.01 3.42 25.69
C LEU A 24 12.84 3.68 24.19
N GLU A 25 13.93 3.74 23.43
CA GLU A 25 13.92 3.87 21.97
C GLU A 25 13.27 2.65 21.30
N LEU A 26 13.58 1.44 21.78
CA LEU A 26 12.98 0.21 21.27
C LEU A 26 11.48 0.14 21.51
N LYS A 27 11.02 0.53 22.71
CA LYS A 27 9.58 0.63 23.01
C LYS A 27 8.86 1.62 22.10
N LYS A 28 9.46 2.79 21.85
CA LYS A 28 8.92 3.78 20.92
C LYS A 28 8.83 3.24 19.48
N ALA A 29 9.92 2.63 19.00
CA ALA A 29 9.96 2.04 17.67
C ALA A 29 8.91 0.91 17.50
N PHE A 30 8.64 0.14 18.55
CA PHE A 30 7.59 -0.88 18.53
C PHE A 30 6.18 -0.28 18.44
N THR A 31 5.91 0.79 19.19
CA THR A 31 4.61 1.50 19.12
C THR A 31 4.40 2.14 17.75
N GLU A 32 5.44 2.72 17.17
CA GLU A 32 5.39 3.31 15.82
C GLU A 32 5.18 2.24 14.74
N LEU A 33 5.85 1.08 14.85
CA LEU A 33 5.63 -0.03 13.94
C LEU A 33 4.20 -0.54 14.02
N GLN A 34 3.66 -0.71 15.23
CA GLN A 34 2.29 -1.18 15.43
C GLN A 34 1.29 -0.23 14.78
N GLN A 35 1.48 1.08 14.95
CA GLN A 35 0.65 2.09 14.30
C GLN A 35 0.76 2.01 12.77
N LYS A 36 1.98 1.95 12.22
CA LYS A 36 2.22 1.80 10.78
C LYS A 36 1.60 0.53 10.22
N ALA A 37 1.64 -0.58 10.96
CA ALA A 37 1.04 -1.84 10.54
C ALA A 37 -0.49 -1.74 10.41
N ILE A 38 -1.15 -1.11 11.38
CA ILE A 38 -2.60 -0.88 11.36
C ILE A 38 -2.98 0.02 10.19
N GLU A 39 -2.29 1.14 10.03
CA GLU A 39 -2.53 2.10 8.94
C GLU A 39 -2.33 1.43 7.56
N THR A 40 -1.24 0.66 7.42
CA THR A 40 -0.95 -0.09 6.19
C THR A 40 -2.05 -1.11 5.90
N ALA A 41 -2.50 -1.89 6.89
CA ALA A 41 -3.57 -2.87 6.70
C ALA A 41 -4.89 -2.22 6.27
N GLN A 42 -5.23 -1.05 6.82
CA GLN A 42 -6.40 -0.27 6.40
C GLN A 42 -6.26 0.19 4.94
N GLN A 43 -5.10 0.75 4.59
CA GLN A 43 -4.83 1.24 3.24
C GLN A 43 -4.89 0.10 2.20
N LEU A 44 -4.32 -1.07 2.53
CA LEU A 44 -4.38 -2.26 1.68
C LEU A 44 -5.82 -2.68 1.40
N LYS A 45 -6.67 -2.73 2.43
CA LYS A 45 -8.09 -3.08 2.28
C LYS A 45 -8.83 -2.08 1.38
N LEU A 46 -8.55 -0.78 1.52
CA LEU A 46 -9.15 0.24 0.66
C LEU A 46 -8.67 0.10 -0.78
N SER A 47 -7.39 -0.14 -1.01
CA SER A 47 -6.85 -0.40 -2.35
C SER A 47 -7.45 -1.65 -2.99
N ASP A 48 -7.68 -2.73 -2.23
CA ASP A 48 -8.33 -3.94 -2.74
C ASP A 48 -9.76 -3.67 -3.23
N ILE A 49 -10.56 -2.92 -2.45
CA ILE A 49 -11.91 -2.52 -2.83
C ILE A 49 -11.88 -1.64 -4.09
N GLN A 50 -10.93 -0.72 -4.19
CA GLN A 50 -10.77 0.13 -5.37
C GLN A 50 -10.40 -0.68 -6.62
N ILE A 51 -9.48 -1.62 -6.50
CA ILE A 51 -9.08 -2.52 -7.58
C ILE A 51 -10.28 -3.35 -8.05
N GLU A 52 -11.07 -3.90 -7.13
CA GLU A 52 -12.24 -4.71 -7.48
C GLU A 52 -13.29 -3.88 -8.24
N ASN A 53 -13.59 -2.67 -7.77
CA ASN A 53 -14.48 -1.75 -8.46
C ASN A 53 -13.98 -1.40 -9.87
N LEU A 54 -12.68 -1.13 -10.03
CA LEU A 54 -12.08 -0.83 -11.33
C LEU A 54 -12.11 -2.05 -12.27
N LYS A 55 -11.87 -3.27 -11.75
CA LYS A 55 -11.98 -4.52 -12.51
C LYS A 55 -13.41 -4.74 -13.02
N ARG A 56 -14.41 -4.52 -12.16
CA ARG A 56 -15.83 -4.58 -12.57
C ARG A 56 -16.15 -3.55 -13.65
N ASN A 57 -15.71 -2.30 -13.49
CA ASN A 57 -15.94 -1.25 -14.50
C ASN A 57 -15.27 -1.55 -15.84
N LYS A 58 -14.03 -2.07 -15.83
CA LYS A 58 -13.32 -2.51 -17.03
C LYS A 58 -14.08 -3.64 -17.74
N GLN A 59 -14.56 -4.63 -16.97
CA GLN A 59 -15.33 -5.74 -17.51
C GLN A 59 -16.64 -5.26 -18.15
N HIS A 60 -17.38 -4.38 -17.49
CA HIS A 60 -18.57 -3.77 -18.07
C HIS A 60 -18.27 -3.06 -19.39
N ALA A 61 -17.24 -2.20 -19.42
CA ALA A 61 -16.85 -1.50 -20.64
C ALA A 61 -16.45 -2.46 -21.78
N ALA A 62 -15.75 -3.55 -21.46
CA ALA A 62 -15.34 -4.56 -22.44
C ALA A 62 -16.52 -5.37 -22.99
N LEU A 63 -17.50 -5.71 -22.15
CA LEU A 63 -18.73 -6.37 -22.59
C LEU A 63 -19.54 -5.44 -23.51
N THR A 64 -19.74 -4.18 -23.11
CA THR A 64 -20.44 -3.19 -23.93
C THR A 64 -19.74 -2.97 -25.27
N GLU A 65 -18.40 -2.91 -25.31
CA GLU A 65 -17.66 -2.79 -26.56
C GLU A 65 -17.90 -3.98 -27.50
N ARG A 66 -17.93 -5.21 -26.96
CA ARG A 66 -18.20 -6.43 -27.75
C ARG A 66 -19.60 -6.39 -28.36
N GLU A 67 -20.61 -6.05 -27.56
CA GLU A 67 -21.99 -5.95 -28.04
C GLU A 67 -22.14 -4.88 -29.14
N ILE A 68 -21.57 -3.69 -28.93
CA ILE A 68 -21.61 -2.60 -29.91
C ILE A 68 -20.80 -2.95 -31.18
N SER A 69 -19.78 -3.81 -31.05
CA SER A 69 -18.98 -4.24 -32.20
C SER A 69 -19.72 -5.17 -33.15
N ASN A 70 -20.77 -5.84 -32.67
CA ASN A 70 -21.63 -6.70 -33.49
C ASN A 70 -22.70 -5.90 -34.27
N LEU A 71 -22.90 -4.61 -33.95
CA LEU A 71 -23.89 -3.77 -34.61
C LEU A 71 -23.38 -3.24 -35.97
N ASN A 72 -24.32 -3.02 -36.89
CA ASN A 72 -24.00 -2.41 -38.19
C ASN A 72 -23.62 -0.94 -38.02
N SER A 73 -22.79 -0.42 -38.94
CA SER A 73 -22.30 0.97 -38.91
C SER A 73 -23.38 2.02 -39.18
N SER A 74 -24.55 1.62 -39.67
CA SER A 74 -25.67 2.51 -40.01
C SER A 74 -26.67 2.67 -38.85
N THR A 75 -26.43 2.02 -37.70
CA THR A 75 -27.34 2.07 -36.55
C THR A 75 -27.13 3.38 -35.78
N ASN A 76 -28.23 4.08 -35.50
CA ASN A 76 -28.21 5.25 -34.63
C ASN A 76 -27.84 4.84 -33.20
N THR A 77 -26.68 5.27 -32.73
CA THR A 77 -26.20 5.03 -31.37
C THR A 77 -26.26 6.28 -30.52
N TYR A 78 -26.48 6.09 -29.23
CA TYR A 78 -26.59 7.18 -28.26
C TYR A 78 -25.65 6.95 -27.09
N ASP A 79 -24.87 7.97 -26.73
CA ASP A 79 -24.04 7.96 -25.52
C ASP A 79 -24.81 8.54 -24.34
N SER A 80 -24.63 7.96 -23.16
CA SER A 80 -25.34 8.34 -21.94
C SER A 80 -24.58 9.46 -21.22
N ILE A 81 -25.24 10.59 -20.97
CA ILE A 81 -24.73 11.72 -20.18
C ILE A 81 -25.67 11.93 -19.00
N GLY A 82 -25.35 11.30 -17.87
CA GLY A 82 -26.22 11.32 -16.68
C GLY A 82 -27.55 10.62 -16.94
N ARG A 83 -28.64 11.39 -16.99
CA ARG A 83 -30.01 10.88 -17.31
C ARG A 83 -30.44 11.17 -18.76
N MET A 84 -29.56 11.77 -19.56
CA MET A 84 -29.83 12.12 -20.95
C MET A 84 -29.03 11.22 -21.89
N PHE A 85 -29.49 11.11 -23.14
CA PHE A 85 -28.84 10.35 -24.20
C PHE A 85 -28.60 11.26 -25.40
N MET A 86 -27.35 11.33 -25.87
CA MET A 86 -26.94 12.16 -27.00
C MET A 86 -26.62 11.27 -28.20
N LEU A 87 -27.08 11.64 -29.39
CA LEU A 87 -26.76 10.92 -30.62
C LEU A 87 -25.25 11.07 -30.89
N SER A 88 -24.55 9.94 -30.97
CA SER A 88 -23.10 9.91 -31.20
C SER A 88 -22.74 8.80 -32.18
N PRO A 89 -21.72 8.99 -33.03
CA PRO A 89 -21.31 7.97 -33.97
C PRO A 89 -20.71 6.75 -33.25
N LEU A 90 -20.95 5.57 -33.82
CA LEU A 90 -20.49 4.28 -33.28
C LEU A 90 -18.96 4.25 -33.04
N SER A 91 -18.19 4.90 -33.92
CA SER A 91 -16.73 4.98 -33.83
C SER A 91 -16.27 5.68 -32.56
N GLU A 92 -16.88 6.82 -32.23
CA GLU A 92 -16.55 7.61 -31.05
C GLU A 92 -16.90 6.87 -29.76
N ILE A 93 -18.06 6.20 -29.73
CA ILE A 93 -18.46 5.39 -28.57
C ILE A 93 -17.47 4.24 -28.34
N LYS A 94 -17.03 3.56 -29.40
CA LYS A 94 -16.00 2.51 -29.30
C LYS A 94 -14.67 3.04 -28.78
N GLU A 95 -14.22 4.20 -29.28
CA GLU A 95 -12.99 4.84 -28.82
C GLU A 95 -13.09 5.23 -27.33
N ASN A 96 -14.22 5.79 -26.92
CA ASN A 96 -14.48 6.17 -25.53
C ASN A 96 -14.49 4.94 -24.61
N LEU A 97 -15.07 3.82 -25.03
CA LEU A 97 -15.03 2.56 -24.27
C LEU A 97 -13.61 2.02 -24.16
N LYS A 98 -12.81 2.05 -25.23
CA LYS A 98 -11.40 1.65 -25.19
C LYS A 98 -10.57 2.54 -24.27
N LYS A 99 -10.77 3.86 -24.32
CA LYS A 99 -10.14 4.81 -23.38
C LYS A 99 -10.50 4.49 -21.94
N LYS A 100 -11.79 4.25 -21.63
CA LYS A 100 -12.25 3.86 -20.28
C LYS A 100 -11.57 2.57 -19.80
N GLN A 101 -11.42 1.57 -20.67
CA GLN A 101 -10.71 0.33 -20.35
C GLN A 101 -9.22 0.59 -20.05
N ALA A 102 -8.53 1.36 -20.89
CA ALA A 102 -7.11 1.68 -20.73
C ALA A 102 -6.85 2.46 -19.44
N THR A 103 -7.64 3.50 -19.15
CA THR A 103 -7.52 4.27 -17.91
C THR A 103 -7.78 3.42 -16.66
N ALA A 104 -8.75 2.49 -16.72
CA ALA A 104 -8.99 1.57 -15.62
C ALA A 104 -7.79 0.63 -15.39
N GLU A 105 -7.19 0.13 -16.48
CA GLU A 105 -6.00 -0.74 -16.44
C GLU A 105 -4.79 -0.02 -15.82
N GLU A 106 -4.50 1.21 -16.23
CA GLU A 106 -3.40 2.02 -15.68
C GLU A 106 -3.59 2.30 -14.18
N LYS A 107 -4.82 2.61 -13.76
CA LYS A 107 -5.14 2.81 -12.34
C LYS A 107 -4.97 1.54 -11.53
N ILE A 108 -5.38 0.38 -12.07
CA ILE A 108 -5.17 -0.92 -11.41
C ILE A 108 -3.68 -1.17 -11.20
N LYS A 109 -2.85 -1.02 -12.24
CA LYS A 109 -1.39 -1.18 -12.13
C LYS A 109 -0.77 -0.26 -11.09
N THR A 110 -1.23 0.99 -11.04
CA THR A 110 -0.75 1.97 -10.06
C THR A 110 -1.09 1.55 -8.63
N LEU A 111 -2.33 1.09 -8.39
CA LEU A 111 -2.76 0.61 -7.07
C LEU A 111 -2.04 -0.68 -6.66
N GLU A 112 -1.80 -1.60 -7.59
CA GLU A 112 -1.04 -2.84 -7.33
C GLU A 112 0.43 -2.53 -6.98
N ASN A 113 1.07 -1.60 -7.68
CA ASN A 113 2.43 -1.15 -7.35
C ASN A 113 2.50 -0.49 -5.97
N ASN A 114 1.52 0.36 -5.64
CA ASN A 114 1.44 1.00 -4.33
C ASN A 114 1.23 -0.03 -3.20
N LYS A 115 0.39 -1.05 -3.43
CA LYS A 115 0.19 -2.17 -2.50
C LYS A 115 1.50 -2.92 -2.25
N ALA A 116 2.20 -3.31 -3.31
CA ALA A 116 3.48 -4.00 -3.19
C ALA A 116 4.54 -3.15 -2.46
N TYR A 117 4.55 -1.83 -2.69
CA TYR A 117 5.44 -0.91 -1.98
C TYR A 117 5.14 -0.86 -0.48
N LEU A 118 3.86 -0.73 -0.10
CA LEU A 118 3.44 -0.69 1.30
C LEU A 118 3.77 -1.99 2.04
N GLU A 119 3.54 -3.14 1.40
CA GLU A 119 3.88 -4.46 1.96
C GLU A 119 5.40 -4.62 2.17
N ARG A 120 6.22 -4.17 1.22
CA ARG A 120 7.68 -4.18 1.35
C ARG A 120 8.14 -3.25 2.47
N SER A 121 7.63 -2.02 2.51
CA SER A 121 7.99 -1.04 3.53
C SER A 121 7.67 -1.51 4.95
N LEU A 122 6.53 -2.20 5.13
CA LEU A 122 6.17 -2.80 6.41
C LEU A 122 7.14 -3.93 6.79
N LYS A 123 7.44 -4.84 5.86
CA LYS A 123 8.37 -5.94 6.08
C LYS A 123 9.79 -5.46 6.41
N ASP A 124 10.26 -4.43 5.73
CA ASP A 124 11.58 -3.83 5.99
C ASP A 124 11.63 -3.20 7.40
N SER A 125 10.55 -2.53 7.81
CA SER A 125 10.42 -1.97 9.16
C SER A 125 10.38 -3.07 10.24
N GLU A 126 9.70 -4.19 9.97
CA GLU A 126 9.69 -5.36 10.85
C GLU A 126 11.07 -6.01 10.98
N ASN A 127 11.80 -6.17 9.86
CA ASN A 127 13.14 -6.77 9.86
C ASN A 127 14.14 -5.91 10.64
N ASN A 128 14.12 -4.58 10.45
CA ASN A 128 14.96 -3.65 11.21
C ASN A 128 14.72 -3.79 12.71
N LEU A 129 13.46 -3.92 13.14
CA LEU A 129 13.14 -4.17 14.55
C LEU A 129 13.61 -5.53 15.06
N ARG A 130 13.53 -6.59 14.26
CA ARG A 130 14.07 -7.91 14.62
C ARG A 130 15.59 -7.88 14.80
N GLU A 131 16.30 -7.19 13.92
CA GLU A 131 17.75 -7.01 14.01
C GLU A 131 18.15 -6.23 15.26
N MET A 132 17.45 -5.12 15.57
CA MET A 132 17.67 -4.36 16.81
C MET A 132 17.45 -5.22 18.06
N VAL A 133 16.42 -6.07 18.09
CA VAL A 133 16.16 -6.98 19.21
C VAL A 133 17.22 -8.08 19.31
N GLN A 134 17.68 -8.63 18.19
CA GLN A 134 18.70 -9.68 18.20
C GLN A 134 20.06 -9.15 18.70
N GLN A 135 20.48 -7.97 18.22
CA GLN A 135 21.70 -7.30 18.72
C GLN A 135 21.68 -7.09 20.24
N ARG A 136 20.49 -6.87 20.83
CA ARG A 136 20.32 -6.73 22.28
C ARG A 136 20.55 -8.04 23.01
N LYS A 137 20.01 -9.15 22.49
CA LYS A 137 20.22 -10.48 23.07
C LYS A 137 21.69 -10.87 23.02
N ASP A 138 22.33 -10.69 21.87
CA ASP A 138 23.74 -11.03 21.66
C ASP A 138 24.68 -10.14 22.52
N ALA A 139 24.25 -8.94 22.91
CA ALA A 139 25.01 -8.06 23.82
C ALA A 139 24.79 -8.36 25.31
N LEU A 140 23.78 -9.17 25.64
CA LEU A 140 23.46 -9.61 27.00
C LEU A 140 24.09 -10.98 27.34
N GLU A 141 24.43 -11.78 26.32
CA GLU A 141 25.26 -12.99 26.43
C GLU A 141 26.77 -12.68 26.47
#